data_AF-H1LEK0-F1
#
_entry.id   AF-H1LEK0-F1
#
_cell.length_a   1.000
_cell.length_b   1.000
_cell.length_c   1.000
_cell.angle_alpha   90.00
_cell.angle_beta   90.00
_cell.angle_gamma   90.00
#
_symmetry.space_group_name_H-M   'P 1'
#
loop_
_entity.id
_entity.type
_entity.pdbx_description
1 polymer ?
#
loop_
_entity_poly.entity_id
_entity_poly.type
_entity_poly.pdbx_seq_one_letter_code
_entity_poly.pdbx_strand_id
1 'polypeptide(L)'
;MPTFNVTTHSARLGFEINDDKIMMTVVNSNDLSNANSEMKQHFQIAEVQVTGNNFHHKGVSFVDTNPGRDLNYVTHSIQDTDNGKVLTIVQEDAGKQLRVTSCFQLYDQTAVIRSWTKLENIGNQDLGIEYVSSFAMSGINQADDLDGNYSEDNQIFIPNNDWTAEAQWKQRSLKDAGLDYWVDGEKNQASTKRIGVTNNSSWSCSEYSPNGILYNTKTNQSAVWQIENNGAWHYELTDIGRGNLLAIDFLDQKNLTTTGGRI
;
A
#
# COMPACT_ATOMS: atom_id res chain seq x y z
N MET A 1 -8.90 -21.56 -5.18
CA MET A 1 -7.91 -20.48 -5.15
C MET A 1 -6.72 -20.94 -4.32
N PRO A 2 -5.52 -21.05 -4.89
CA PRO A 2 -4.30 -21.29 -4.11
C PRO A 2 -4.12 -20.20 -3.06
N THR A 3 -3.70 -20.57 -1.86
CA THR A 3 -3.39 -19.64 -0.77
C THR A 3 -2.05 -20.00 -0.15
N PHE A 4 -1.34 -19.01 0.36
CA PHE A 4 -0.12 -19.24 1.11
C PHE A 4 0.05 -18.19 2.22
N ASN A 5 0.81 -18.55 3.25
CA ASN A 5 1.13 -17.67 4.36
C ASN A 5 2.63 -17.63 4.59
N VAL A 6 3.14 -16.49 5.06
CA VAL A 6 4.50 -16.33 5.55
C VAL A 6 4.42 -15.86 6.98
N THR A 7 4.94 -16.66 7.90
CA THR A 7 4.80 -16.42 9.33
C THR A 7 6.16 -16.55 10.01
N THR A 8 6.48 -15.57 10.87
CA THR A 8 7.53 -15.66 11.88
C THR A 8 6.89 -15.85 13.25
N HIS A 9 7.68 -15.84 14.33
CA HIS A 9 7.09 -15.91 15.67
C HIS A 9 6.15 -14.72 15.99
N SER A 10 6.40 -13.55 15.39
CA SER A 10 5.71 -12.30 15.74
C SER A 10 4.98 -11.61 14.58
N ALA A 11 5.21 -12.02 13.33
CA ALA A 11 4.60 -11.40 12.14
C ALA A 11 3.98 -12.44 11.20
N ARG A 12 2.93 -12.04 10.48
CA ARG A 12 2.23 -12.89 9.51
C ARG A 12 1.79 -12.09 8.29
N LEU A 13 2.04 -12.64 7.10
CA LEU A 13 1.41 -12.24 5.84
C LEU A 13 0.62 -13.42 5.26
N GLY A 14 -0.54 -13.14 4.67
CA GLY A 14 -1.39 -14.13 4.00
C GLY A 14 -1.83 -13.63 2.63
N PHE A 15 -1.81 -14.55 1.66
CA PHE A 15 -2.12 -14.25 0.27
C PHE A 15 -3.06 -15.27 -0.34
N GLU A 16 -3.90 -14.79 -1.26
CA GLU A 16 -4.74 -15.59 -2.13
C GLU A 16 -4.39 -15.32 -3.59
N ILE A 17 -4.43 -16.36 -4.42
CA ILE A 17 -4.21 -16.25 -5.86
C ILE A 17 -5.48 -16.69 -6.60
N ASN A 18 -5.97 -15.83 -7.50
CA ASN A 18 -7.11 -16.13 -8.36
C ASN A 18 -6.93 -15.47 -9.73
N ASP A 19 -7.13 -16.22 -10.83
CA ASP A 19 -7.02 -15.71 -12.20
C ASP A 19 -5.75 -14.88 -12.45
N ASP A 20 -4.60 -15.44 -12.04
CA ASP A 20 -3.28 -14.79 -12.06
C ASP A 20 -3.21 -13.45 -11.29
N LYS A 21 -4.16 -13.14 -10.41
CA LYS A 21 -4.09 -12.01 -9.48
C LYS A 21 -3.70 -12.51 -8.10
N ILE A 22 -2.73 -11.84 -7.49
CA ILE A 22 -2.33 -12.07 -6.10
C ILE A 22 -2.94 -10.99 -5.21
N MET A 23 -3.54 -11.42 -4.11
CA MET A 23 -4.29 -10.60 -3.17
C MET A 23 -3.70 -10.74 -1.78
N MET A 24 -3.32 -9.64 -1.13
CA MET A 24 -2.89 -9.66 0.27
C MET A 24 -4.11 -9.60 1.18
N THR A 25 -4.43 -10.73 1.80
CA THR A 25 -5.63 -10.87 2.65
C THR A 25 -5.32 -10.79 4.13
N VAL A 26 -4.07 -10.98 4.55
CA VAL A 26 -3.68 -10.91 5.95
C VAL A 26 -2.40 -10.11 6.14
N VAL A 27 -2.45 -9.12 7.02
CA VAL A 27 -1.28 -8.42 7.57
C VAL A 27 -1.38 -8.42 9.08
N ASN A 28 -0.58 -9.26 9.74
CA ASN A 28 -0.61 -9.47 11.18
C ASN A 28 -2.04 -9.75 11.70
N SER A 29 -2.57 -8.86 12.55
CA SER A 29 -3.91 -8.95 13.11
C SER A 29 -5.02 -8.44 12.18
N ASN A 30 -4.68 -7.84 11.04
CA ASN A 30 -5.65 -7.45 10.01
C ASN A 30 -5.90 -8.65 9.08
N ASP A 31 -6.83 -9.53 9.46
CA ASP A 31 -7.22 -10.72 8.70
C ASP A 31 -8.52 -10.48 7.93
N LEU A 32 -8.41 -10.31 6.61
CA LEU A 32 -9.50 -10.11 5.66
C LEU A 32 -9.73 -11.34 4.76
N SER A 33 -9.26 -12.52 5.17
CA SER A 33 -9.44 -13.76 4.40
C SER A 33 -10.90 -14.13 4.17
N ASN A 34 -11.82 -13.66 5.02
CA ASN A 34 -13.26 -13.87 4.88
C ASN A 34 -13.97 -12.77 4.05
N ALA A 35 -13.24 -11.77 3.54
CA ALA A 35 -13.84 -10.77 2.65
C ALA A 35 -14.44 -11.42 1.40
N ASN A 36 -15.50 -10.82 0.85
CA ASN A 36 -16.13 -11.33 -0.36
C ASN A 36 -15.22 -11.13 -1.60
N SER A 37 -15.48 -11.87 -2.67
CA SER A 37 -14.65 -11.84 -3.89
C SER A 37 -14.60 -10.47 -4.56
N GLU A 38 -15.66 -9.68 -4.44
CA GLU A 38 -15.70 -8.32 -5.00
C GLU A 38 -14.75 -7.37 -4.24
N MET A 39 -14.65 -7.47 -2.91
CA MET A 39 -13.67 -6.71 -2.15
C MET A 39 -12.25 -7.18 -2.46
N LYS A 40 -12.05 -8.51 -2.51
CA LYS A 40 -10.72 -9.12 -2.71
C LYS A 40 -10.05 -8.71 -4.02
N GLN A 41 -10.82 -8.39 -5.08
CA GLN A 41 -10.26 -7.89 -6.34
C GLN A 41 -9.45 -6.58 -6.18
N HIS A 42 -9.62 -5.87 -5.06
CA HIS A 42 -8.92 -4.62 -4.74
C HIS A 42 -7.74 -4.81 -3.77
N PHE A 43 -7.44 -6.03 -3.32
CA PHE A 43 -6.36 -6.30 -2.36
C PHE A 43 -4.99 -6.42 -3.05
N GLN A 44 -4.72 -5.48 -3.95
CA GLN A 44 -3.49 -5.38 -4.72
C GLN A 44 -2.29 -5.15 -3.78
N ILE A 45 -1.10 -5.59 -4.21
CA ILE A 45 0.12 -5.57 -3.38
C ILE A 45 1.19 -4.60 -3.92
N ALA A 46 0.91 -3.96 -5.05
CA ALA A 46 1.76 -2.98 -5.69
C ALA A 46 0.92 -2.09 -6.61
N GLU A 47 1.23 -0.80 -6.57
CA GLU A 47 0.71 0.22 -7.48
C GLU A 47 1.90 0.76 -8.29
N VAL A 48 1.78 0.77 -9.62
CA VAL A 48 2.79 1.26 -10.55
C VAL A 48 2.10 1.99 -11.69
N GLN A 49 2.48 3.25 -11.91
CA GLN A 49 2.00 4.06 -13.03
C GLN A 49 3.11 4.27 -14.05
N VAL A 50 2.89 3.76 -15.27
CA VAL A 50 3.75 4.02 -16.43
C VAL A 50 3.21 5.22 -17.21
N THR A 51 4.12 6.08 -17.68
CA THR A 51 3.79 7.25 -18.48
C THR A 51 2.99 6.88 -19.73
N GLY A 52 1.86 7.56 -19.92
CA GLY A 52 0.99 7.37 -21.08
C GLY A 52 -0.01 6.21 -20.97
N ASN A 53 0.11 5.33 -19.96
CA ASN A 53 -0.91 4.33 -19.68
C ASN A 53 -2.13 4.99 -19.02
N ASN A 54 -3.33 4.54 -19.41
CA ASN A 54 -4.56 5.07 -18.86
C ASN A 54 -4.83 4.49 -17.47
N PHE A 55 -5.20 5.33 -16.51
CA PHE A 55 -5.63 4.92 -15.17
C PHE A 55 -7.14 5.09 -14.99
N HIS A 56 -7.72 4.34 -14.05
CA HIS A 56 -9.17 4.21 -13.90
C HIS A 56 -9.72 4.85 -12.61
N HIS A 57 -9.23 6.03 -12.23
CA HIS A 57 -9.79 6.83 -11.13
C HIS A 57 -10.04 8.29 -11.55
N LYS A 58 -11.04 8.92 -10.93
CA LYS A 58 -11.49 10.29 -11.25
C LYS A 58 -10.79 11.37 -10.39
N GLY A 59 -9.55 11.11 -9.96
CA GLY A 59 -8.82 11.93 -8.98
C GLY A 59 -7.30 11.83 -9.11
N VAL A 60 -6.59 12.22 -8.06
CA VAL A 60 -5.11 12.22 -7.98
C VAL A 60 -4.57 11.17 -6.99
N SER A 61 -5.39 10.21 -6.61
CA SER A 61 -4.98 9.06 -5.79
C SER A 61 -4.12 8.10 -6.60
N PHE A 62 -3.36 7.27 -5.92
CA PHE A 62 -2.45 6.28 -6.51
C PHE A 62 -2.96 4.85 -6.34
N VAL A 63 -4.28 4.68 -6.46
CA VAL A 63 -4.96 3.38 -6.48
C VAL A 63 -5.46 3.06 -7.87
N ASP A 64 -5.53 1.77 -8.22
CA ASP A 64 -5.94 1.33 -9.57
C ASP A 64 -5.05 1.94 -10.68
N THR A 65 -3.73 2.03 -10.43
CA THR A 65 -2.73 2.52 -11.38
C THR A 65 -2.52 1.55 -12.54
N ASN A 66 -1.90 2.01 -13.63
CA ASN A 66 -1.58 1.16 -14.78
C ASN A 66 -0.08 1.16 -15.11
N PRO A 67 0.61 0.00 -15.05
CA PRO A 67 0.06 -1.36 -15.05
C PRO A 67 -0.30 -1.96 -13.69
N GLY A 68 -0.17 -1.25 -12.56
CA GLY A 68 -0.39 -1.79 -11.19
C GLY A 68 -1.60 -2.74 -11.06
N ARG A 69 -2.79 -2.28 -11.44
CA ARG A 69 -4.04 -3.07 -11.48
C ARG A 69 -3.98 -4.30 -12.37
N ASP A 70 -3.27 -4.19 -13.47
CA ASP A 70 -3.25 -5.18 -14.56
C ASP A 70 -2.09 -6.19 -14.41
N LEU A 71 -1.27 -6.07 -13.37
CA LEU A 71 -0.18 -6.99 -13.05
C LEU A 71 -0.70 -8.43 -12.82
N ASN A 72 -0.03 -9.40 -13.42
CA ASN A 72 -0.31 -10.83 -13.28
C ASN A 72 0.79 -11.48 -12.45
N TYR A 73 0.40 -12.25 -11.44
CA TYR A 73 1.25 -13.09 -10.63
C TYR A 73 2.02 -14.10 -11.50
N VAL A 74 3.32 -14.20 -11.25
CA VAL A 74 4.22 -15.14 -11.93
C VAL A 74 4.69 -16.21 -10.94
N THR A 75 5.28 -15.78 -9.82
CA THR A 75 5.85 -16.69 -8.83
C THR A 75 6.08 -15.98 -7.50
N HIS A 76 6.35 -16.74 -6.44
CA HIS A 76 6.89 -16.22 -5.20
C HIS A 76 8.00 -17.13 -4.67
N SER A 77 8.86 -16.59 -3.82
CA SER A 77 9.82 -17.36 -3.04
C SER A 77 9.91 -16.84 -1.61
N ILE A 78 10.10 -17.76 -0.68
CA ILE A 78 10.26 -17.47 0.75
C ILE A 78 11.64 -17.97 1.13
N GLN A 79 12.46 -17.10 1.70
CA GLN A 79 13.81 -17.40 2.15
C GLN A 79 13.90 -17.17 3.66
N ASP A 80 14.46 -18.14 4.37
CA ASP A 80 14.82 -17.96 5.77
C ASP A 80 16.05 -17.05 5.90
N THR A 81 16.09 -16.28 6.97
CA THR A 81 17.22 -15.44 7.36
C THR A 81 17.56 -15.71 8.83
N ASP A 82 18.70 -15.22 9.31
CA ASP A 82 19.09 -15.39 10.72
C ASP A 82 18.10 -14.77 11.72
N ASN A 83 17.23 -13.84 11.28
CA ASN A 83 16.29 -13.11 12.14
C ASN A 83 14.90 -12.96 11.52
N GLY A 84 14.42 -13.97 10.80
CA GLY A 84 13.08 -14.00 10.21
C GLY A 84 13.06 -14.51 8.78
N LYS A 85 12.22 -13.92 7.92
CA LYS A 85 11.98 -14.41 6.55
C LYS A 85 11.92 -13.26 5.54
N VAL A 86 12.34 -13.54 4.31
CA VAL A 86 12.14 -12.65 3.15
C VAL A 86 11.20 -13.34 2.16
N LEU A 87 10.07 -12.71 1.90
CA LEU A 87 9.17 -13.05 0.82
C LEU A 87 9.47 -12.17 -0.40
N THR A 88 9.52 -12.77 -1.57
CA THR A 88 9.53 -12.07 -2.86
C THR A 88 8.37 -12.57 -3.70
N ILE A 89 7.60 -11.66 -4.28
CA ILE A 89 6.50 -11.97 -5.20
C ILE A 89 6.80 -11.25 -6.51
N VAL A 90 6.77 -12.00 -7.61
CA VAL A 90 7.00 -11.48 -8.96
C VAL A 90 5.67 -11.38 -9.68
N GLN A 91 5.40 -10.21 -10.24
CA GLN A 91 4.29 -9.95 -11.15
C GLN A 91 4.80 -9.34 -12.46
N GLU A 92 4.08 -9.54 -13.55
CA GLU A 92 4.36 -8.95 -14.86
C GLU A 92 3.10 -8.30 -15.44
N ASP A 93 3.25 -7.21 -16.18
CA ASP A 93 2.14 -6.62 -16.93
C ASP A 93 1.69 -7.55 -18.07
N ALA A 94 0.45 -7.39 -18.55
CA ALA A 94 -0.09 -8.21 -19.64
C ALA A 94 0.73 -8.13 -20.93
N GLY A 95 1.38 -6.98 -21.18
CA GLY A 95 2.24 -6.75 -22.34
C GLY A 95 3.66 -7.34 -22.20
N LYS A 96 4.02 -7.87 -21.03
CA LYS A 96 5.39 -8.35 -20.70
C LYS A 96 6.47 -7.31 -21.01
N GLN A 97 6.19 -6.05 -20.69
CA GLN A 97 7.14 -4.95 -20.80
C GLN A 97 7.80 -4.64 -19.44
N LEU A 98 7.09 -4.88 -18.34
CA LEU A 98 7.50 -4.53 -16.99
C LEU A 98 7.33 -5.73 -16.04
N ARG A 99 8.39 -6.05 -15.31
CA ARG A 99 8.34 -6.95 -14.16
C ARG A 99 8.41 -6.15 -12.87
N VAL A 100 7.50 -6.45 -11.97
CA VAL A 100 7.39 -5.86 -10.63
C VAL A 100 7.67 -6.94 -9.60
N THR A 101 8.64 -6.70 -8.72
CA THR A 101 8.94 -7.61 -7.61
C THR A 101 8.66 -6.92 -6.28
N SER A 102 7.58 -7.30 -5.62
CA SER A 102 7.26 -6.89 -4.24
C SER A 102 8.05 -7.75 -3.26
N CYS A 103 8.78 -7.12 -2.35
CA CYS A 103 9.57 -7.80 -1.33
C CYS A 103 9.06 -7.45 0.06
N PHE A 104 8.99 -8.44 0.95
CA PHE A 104 8.59 -8.28 2.34
C PHE A 104 9.57 -9.01 3.25
N GLN A 105 10.20 -8.29 4.17
CA GLN A 105 11.02 -8.84 5.25
C GLN A 105 10.19 -8.86 6.53
N LEU A 106 10.02 -10.06 7.08
CA LEU A 106 9.41 -10.29 8.40
C LEU A 106 10.54 -10.58 9.39
N TYR A 107 10.36 -10.12 10.63
CA TYR A 107 11.32 -10.34 11.72
C TYR A 107 10.76 -11.31 12.77
N ASP A 108 11.62 -12.09 13.43
CA ASP A 108 11.15 -13.09 14.40
C ASP A 108 10.58 -12.47 15.68
N GLN A 109 11.19 -11.40 16.17
CA GLN A 109 10.90 -10.84 17.50
C GLN A 109 9.93 -9.65 17.48
N THR A 110 9.43 -9.24 16.32
CA THR A 110 8.55 -8.07 16.18
C THR A 110 7.48 -8.31 15.12
N ALA A 111 6.33 -7.66 15.26
CA ALA A 111 5.29 -7.63 14.23
C ALA A 111 5.65 -6.73 13.02
N VAL A 112 6.84 -6.14 12.99
CA VAL A 112 7.27 -5.25 11.91
C VAL A 112 7.46 -6.05 10.63
N ILE A 113 6.94 -5.49 9.54
CA ILE A 113 7.13 -5.97 8.18
C ILE A 113 7.75 -4.82 7.41
N ARG A 114 8.93 -5.04 6.84
CA ARG A 114 9.60 -4.07 5.97
C ARG A 114 9.33 -4.45 4.52
N SER A 115 8.86 -3.51 3.70
CA SER A 115 8.56 -3.74 2.29
C SER A 115 9.35 -2.82 1.37
N TRP A 116 9.56 -3.28 0.13
CA TRP A 116 10.06 -2.46 -0.97
C TRP A 116 9.68 -3.13 -2.30
N THR A 117 9.71 -2.35 -3.38
CA THR A 117 9.37 -2.81 -4.73
C THR A 117 10.56 -2.62 -5.66
N LYS A 118 10.79 -3.60 -6.53
CA LYS A 118 11.78 -3.51 -7.62
C LYS A 118 11.06 -3.53 -8.97
N LEU A 119 11.52 -2.67 -9.88
CA LEU A 119 11.06 -2.65 -11.27
C LEU A 119 12.19 -3.15 -12.18
N GLU A 120 11.84 -4.01 -13.13
CA GLU A 120 12.73 -4.47 -14.19
C GLU A 120 12.03 -4.26 -15.54
N ASN A 121 12.68 -3.49 -16.44
CA ASN A 121 12.21 -3.36 -17.81
C ASN A 121 12.61 -4.64 -18.57
N ILE A 122 11.62 -5.47 -18.84
CA ILE A 122 11.76 -6.75 -19.56
C ILE A 122 11.35 -6.62 -21.04
N GLY A 123 10.94 -5.42 -21.46
CA GLY A 123 10.57 -5.08 -22.82
C GLY A 123 11.74 -4.59 -23.66
N ASN A 124 11.42 -4.04 -24.83
CA ASN A 124 12.39 -3.49 -25.79
C ASN A 124 12.31 -1.97 -25.93
N GLN A 125 11.50 -1.29 -25.13
CA GLN A 125 11.28 0.16 -25.16
C GLN A 125 11.56 0.74 -23.78
N ASP A 126 12.03 1.99 -23.73
CA ASP A 126 12.18 2.72 -22.48
C ASP A 126 10.78 2.98 -21.86
N LEU A 127 10.66 2.86 -20.54
CA LEU A 127 9.41 3.02 -19.80
C LEU A 127 9.53 4.18 -18.82
N GLY A 128 8.77 5.26 -19.02
CA GLY A 128 8.66 6.33 -18.02
C GLY A 128 7.85 5.85 -16.81
N ILE A 129 8.37 6.03 -15.60
CA ILE A 129 7.68 5.69 -14.35
C ILE A 129 7.24 6.98 -13.65
N GLU A 130 5.92 7.12 -13.47
CA GLU A 130 5.32 8.25 -12.77
C GLU A 130 5.12 7.96 -11.29
N TYR A 131 4.86 6.69 -10.95
CA TYR A 131 4.62 6.24 -9.59
C TYR A 131 5.00 4.77 -9.40
N VAL A 132 5.53 4.43 -8.22
CA VAL A 132 5.74 3.06 -7.76
C VAL A 132 5.58 3.00 -6.24
N SER A 133 4.70 2.14 -5.76
CA SER A 133 4.53 1.95 -4.32
C SER A 133 5.66 1.10 -3.74
N SER A 134 6.25 1.48 -2.60
CA SER A 134 7.05 0.60 -1.75
C SER A 134 6.21 -0.27 -0.80
N PHE A 135 4.93 0.07 -0.66
CA PHE A 135 3.88 -0.71 -0.01
C PHE A 135 2.51 -0.24 -0.53
N ALA A 136 1.61 -1.16 -0.78
CA ALA A 136 0.21 -0.89 -1.13
C ALA A 136 -0.68 -1.93 -0.45
N MET A 137 -1.79 -1.50 0.13
CA MET A 137 -2.76 -2.40 0.74
C MET A 137 -4.14 -1.76 0.82
N SER A 138 -5.18 -2.55 0.51
CA SER A 138 -6.58 -2.19 0.72
C SER A 138 -7.16 -2.92 1.93
N GLY A 139 -8.05 -2.27 2.67
CA GLY A 139 -8.68 -2.84 3.86
C GLY A 139 -7.88 -2.64 5.16
N ILE A 140 -7.09 -1.56 5.26
CA ILE A 140 -6.28 -1.32 6.46
C ILE A 140 -7.14 -1.05 7.71
N ASN A 141 -6.84 -1.77 8.80
CA ASN A 141 -7.60 -1.75 10.07
C ASN A 141 -9.10 -2.02 9.90
N GLN A 142 -9.49 -2.89 8.96
CA GLN A 142 -10.90 -3.24 8.72
C GLN A 142 -11.22 -4.70 9.07
N ALA A 143 -10.31 -5.45 9.71
CA ALA A 143 -10.68 -6.78 10.19
C ALA A 143 -11.76 -6.64 11.28
N ASP A 144 -12.82 -7.44 11.17
CA ASP A 144 -14.03 -7.32 11.98
C ASP A 144 -14.77 -5.96 11.86
N ASP A 145 -14.47 -5.14 10.83
CA ASP A 145 -15.07 -3.81 10.60
C ASP A 145 -15.17 -3.45 9.10
N LEU A 146 -15.26 -4.45 8.22
CA LEU A 146 -15.38 -4.26 6.76
C LEU A 146 -16.66 -3.50 6.35
N ASP A 147 -17.72 -3.62 7.13
CA ASP A 147 -18.98 -2.89 6.94
C ASP A 147 -19.05 -1.60 7.79
N GLY A 148 -17.98 -1.30 8.53
CA GLY A 148 -17.82 -0.12 9.36
C GLY A 148 -17.58 1.14 8.55
N ASN A 149 -17.82 2.29 9.18
CA ASN A 149 -17.57 3.58 8.58
C ASN A 149 -16.11 3.95 8.80
N TYR A 150 -15.22 3.53 7.89
CA TYR A 150 -13.79 3.78 8.04
C TYR A 150 -13.47 5.26 8.28
N SER A 151 -14.29 6.19 7.78
CA SER A 151 -14.03 7.63 7.90
C SER A 151 -14.20 8.16 9.33
N GLU A 152 -15.12 7.55 10.10
CA GLU A 152 -15.43 7.93 11.48
C GLU A 152 -14.73 7.02 12.48
N ASP A 153 -14.61 5.74 12.14
CA ASP A 153 -14.09 4.69 13.03
C ASP A 153 -12.57 4.78 13.19
N ASN A 154 -11.87 5.41 12.23
CA ASN A 154 -10.41 5.57 12.27
C ASN A 154 -9.97 6.99 12.65
N GLN A 155 -8.93 7.04 13.48
CA GLN A 155 -8.17 8.24 13.85
C GLN A 155 -6.77 8.16 13.25
N ILE A 156 -6.37 9.20 12.52
CA ILE A 156 -5.01 9.34 12.00
C ILE A 156 -4.18 10.29 12.88
N PHE A 157 -2.95 9.89 13.16
CA PHE A 157 -1.95 10.70 13.83
C PHE A 157 -0.82 11.03 12.86
N ILE A 158 -0.60 12.32 12.61
CA ILE A 158 0.43 12.81 11.69
C ILE A 158 1.43 13.69 12.46
N PRO A 159 2.72 13.37 12.45
CA PRO A 159 3.76 14.19 13.06
C PRO A 159 4.07 15.40 12.17
N ASN A 160 3.64 16.59 12.61
CA ASN A 160 3.99 17.84 11.94
C ASN A 160 5.33 18.35 12.48
N ASN A 161 6.11 19.00 11.62
CA ASN A 161 7.36 19.61 11.99
C ASN A 161 7.32 21.09 11.60
N ASP A 162 7.68 21.94 12.54
CA ASP A 162 8.12 23.31 12.27
C ASP A 162 9.61 23.40 12.58
N TRP A 163 10.28 24.40 12.03
CA TRP A 163 11.66 24.71 12.43
C TRP A 163 11.69 24.96 13.95
N THR A 164 12.46 24.16 14.70
CA THR A 164 12.56 24.18 16.18
C THR A 164 11.33 23.69 16.95
N ALA A 165 10.34 23.10 16.27
CA ALA A 165 9.22 22.38 16.89
C ALA A 165 8.89 21.12 16.09
N GLU A 166 9.80 20.16 16.13
CA GLU A 166 9.66 18.87 15.46
C GLU A 166 8.71 17.93 16.21
N ALA A 167 8.21 16.90 15.51
CA ALA A 167 7.40 15.80 16.04
C ALA A 167 6.12 16.23 16.78
N GLN A 168 5.46 17.29 16.30
CA GLN A 168 4.17 17.75 16.80
C GLN A 168 3.04 16.86 16.26
N TRP A 169 2.77 15.77 16.97
CA TRP A 169 1.69 14.84 16.61
C TRP A 169 0.32 15.51 16.64
N LYS A 170 -0.39 15.45 15.52
CA LYS A 170 -1.78 15.91 15.39
C LYS A 170 -2.69 14.73 15.12
N GLN A 171 -3.77 14.65 15.88
CA GLN A 171 -4.81 13.62 15.75
C GLN A 171 -6.06 14.22 15.11
N ARG A 172 -6.70 13.46 14.22
CA ARG A 172 -8.06 13.75 13.72
C ARG A 172 -8.71 12.48 13.17
N SER A 173 -10.04 12.47 13.07
CA SER A 173 -10.72 11.42 12.30
C SER A 173 -10.36 11.52 10.81
N LEU A 174 -10.52 10.43 10.07
CA LEU A 174 -10.37 10.50 8.60
C LEU A 174 -11.42 11.43 7.98
N LYS A 175 -12.62 11.51 8.57
CA LYS A 175 -13.69 12.46 8.20
C LYS A 175 -13.27 13.92 8.34
N ASP A 176 -12.69 14.29 9.47
CA ASP A 176 -12.16 15.65 9.69
C ASP A 176 -10.96 15.96 8.77
N ALA A 177 -10.24 14.93 8.33
CA ALA A 177 -9.20 15.04 7.33
C ALA A 177 -9.74 15.09 5.89
N GLY A 178 -11.06 14.91 5.71
CA GLY A 178 -11.79 15.11 4.47
C GLY A 178 -12.05 13.85 3.66
N LEU A 179 -11.87 12.65 4.20
CA LEU A 179 -12.36 11.40 3.59
C LEU A 179 -13.77 11.11 4.08
N ASP A 180 -14.68 10.74 3.18
CA ASP A 180 -16.06 10.40 3.53
C ASP A 180 -16.40 9.00 3.03
N TYR A 181 -17.08 8.22 3.87
CA TYR A 181 -17.50 6.86 3.57
C TYR A 181 -18.80 6.81 2.76
N TRP A 182 -18.81 6.03 1.67
CA TRP A 182 -19.99 5.79 0.84
C TRP A 182 -20.74 7.07 0.42
N VAL A 183 -19.98 8.02 -0.12
CA VAL A 183 -20.51 9.31 -0.61
C VAL A 183 -21.44 9.15 -1.81
N ASP A 184 -21.16 8.18 -2.67
CA ASP A 184 -22.06 7.78 -3.74
C ASP A 184 -23.27 7.11 -3.09
N GLY A 185 -24.41 7.79 -3.00
CA GLY A 185 -25.59 7.26 -2.29
C GLY A 185 -26.07 5.90 -2.81
N GLU A 186 -25.69 5.53 -4.03
CA GLU A 186 -25.94 4.21 -4.62
C GLU A 186 -24.94 3.13 -4.18
N LYS A 187 -23.84 3.53 -3.52
CA LYS A 187 -22.74 2.69 -3.02
C LYS A 187 -22.10 1.84 -4.11
N ASN A 188 -21.89 2.45 -5.28
CA ASN A 188 -21.36 1.77 -6.45
C ASN A 188 -19.92 2.17 -6.76
N GLN A 189 -19.43 3.30 -6.24
CA GLN A 189 -18.12 3.86 -6.58
C GLN A 189 -17.41 4.46 -5.37
N ALA A 190 -16.08 4.35 -5.38
CA ALA A 190 -15.20 5.06 -4.45
C ALA A 190 -15.24 6.58 -4.68
N SER A 191 -14.95 7.31 -3.61
CA SER A 191 -14.63 8.72 -3.63
C SER A 191 -13.30 8.94 -4.36
N THR A 192 -13.09 10.15 -4.88
CA THR A 192 -11.84 10.52 -5.58
C THR A 192 -10.87 11.25 -4.65
N LYS A 193 -11.13 11.21 -3.34
CA LYS A 193 -10.49 12.05 -2.33
C LYS A 193 -9.45 11.21 -1.61
N ARG A 194 -8.32 11.86 -1.26
CA ARG A 194 -7.23 11.27 -0.49
C ARG A 194 -6.80 12.18 0.65
N ILE A 195 -6.23 11.58 1.68
CA ILE A 195 -5.37 12.26 2.67
C ILE A 195 -3.94 11.93 2.27
N GLY A 196 -3.24 12.88 1.66
CA GLY A 196 -1.84 12.74 1.29
C GLY A 196 -0.92 13.45 2.27
N VAL A 197 0.16 12.80 2.69
CA VAL A 197 1.25 13.40 3.45
C VAL A 197 2.51 13.26 2.64
N THR A 198 3.11 14.39 2.28
CA THR A 198 4.16 14.46 1.28
C THR A 198 5.36 15.22 1.80
N ASN A 199 6.54 14.76 1.43
CA ASN A 199 7.75 15.55 1.50
C ASN A 199 8.39 15.59 0.11
N ASN A 200 8.48 16.79 -0.46
CA ASN A 200 9.17 17.04 -1.73
C ASN A 200 10.50 17.77 -1.53
N SER A 201 11.00 17.82 -0.29
CA SER A 201 12.27 18.48 0.03
C SER A 201 13.44 17.49 -0.06
N SER A 202 14.66 18.03 -0.09
CA SER A 202 15.89 17.24 0.02
C SER A 202 16.19 16.76 1.46
N TRP A 203 15.32 17.07 2.41
CA TRP A 203 15.44 16.71 3.82
C TRP A 203 14.34 15.73 4.19
N SER A 204 14.64 14.71 4.99
CA SER A 204 13.68 13.64 5.32
C SER A 204 12.41 14.11 6.03
N CYS A 205 12.47 15.25 6.73
CA CYS A 205 11.48 15.64 7.74
C CYS A 205 11.09 17.13 7.66
N SER A 206 10.79 17.67 6.48
CA SER A 206 10.47 19.11 6.31
C SER A 206 9.22 19.54 7.08
N GLU A 207 8.03 19.37 6.52
CA GLU A 207 6.75 19.74 7.18
C GLU A 207 6.17 18.58 7.99
N TYR A 208 6.59 17.36 7.66
CA TYR A 208 6.11 16.12 8.25
C TYR A 208 7.27 15.18 8.49
N SER A 209 7.11 14.27 9.45
CA SER A 209 8.02 13.12 9.57
C SER A 209 7.49 11.94 8.72
N PRO A 210 8.36 11.07 8.19
CA PRO A 210 7.98 9.95 7.31
C PRO A 210 7.36 8.79 8.08
N ASN A 211 6.40 9.06 8.96
CA ASN A 211 5.70 8.08 9.75
C ASN A 211 4.27 8.54 10.07
N GLY A 212 3.47 7.62 10.57
CA GLY A 212 2.10 7.89 10.97
C GLY A 212 1.50 6.71 11.74
N ILE A 213 0.36 6.98 12.36
CA ILE A 213 -0.42 5.98 13.07
C ILE A 213 -1.87 6.10 12.60
N LEU A 214 -2.48 4.95 12.32
CA LEU A 214 -3.91 4.81 12.09
C LEU A 214 -4.47 3.91 13.18
N TYR A 215 -5.47 4.38 13.91
CA TYR A 215 -6.10 3.64 14.99
C TYR A 215 -7.60 3.52 14.73
N ASN A 216 -8.10 2.29 14.63
CA ASN A 216 -9.53 2.00 14.57
C ASN A 216 -10.10 1.91 15.99
N THR A 217 -11.00 2.83 16.31
CA THR A 217 -11.63 2.99 17.62
C THR A 217 -12.71 1.93 17.93
N LYS A 218 -13.18 1.19 16.92
CA LYS A 218 -14.15 0.09 17.06
C LYS A 218 -13.47 -1.24 17.35
N THR A 219 -12.39 -1.54 16.62
CA THR A 219 -11.71 -2.84 16.70
C THR A 219 -10.45 -2.81 17.56
N ASN A 220 -9.99 -1.63 17.98
CA ASN A 220 -8.71 -1.40 18.64
C ASN A 220 -7.48 -1.82 17.80
N GLN A 221 -7.66 -1.94 16.48
CA GLN A 221 -6.54 -2.20 15.57
C GLN A 221 -5.73 -0.92 15.35
N SER A 222 -4.42 -1.08 15.33
CA SER A 222 -3.48 0.00 15.03
C SER A 222 -2.54 -0.42 13.92
N ALA A 223 -2.37 0.47 12.95
CA ALA A 223 -1.29 0.41 11.99
C ALA A 223 -0.31 1.55 12.27
N VAL A 224 0.97 1.22 12.31
CA VAL A 224 2.07 2.18 12.50
C VAL A 224 3.05 1.95 11.37
N TRP A 225 3.46 3.01 10.69
CA TRP A 225 4.38 2.91 9.57
C TRP A 225 5.51 3.92 9.66
N GLN A 226 6.60 3.62 8.96
CA GLN A 226 7.70 4.52 8.71
C GLN A 226 8.21 4.30 7.27
N ILE A 227 8.48 5.38 6.56
CA ILE A 227 9.17 5.36 5.26
C ILE A 227 10.66 5.63 5.49
N GLU A 228 11.52 4.69 5.09
CA GLU A 228 12.96 4.78 5.33
C GLU A 228 13.69 5.60 4.24
N ASN A 229 13.29 6.85 4.01
CA ASN A 229 13.88 7.70 2.97
C ASN A 229 14.32 9.07 3.50
N ASN A 230 15.48 9.54 3.03
CA ASN A 230 16.05 10.83 3.40
C ASN A 230 15.74 11.97 2.42
N GLY A 231 15.14 11.66 1.27
CA GLY A 231 14.69 12.63 0.26
C GLY A 231 13.18 12.68 0.15
N ALA A 232 12.68 12.71 -1.09
CA ALA A 232 11.25 12.78 -1.35
C ALA A 232 10.53 11.47 -1.02
N TRP A 233 9.38 11.59 -0.38
CA TRP A 233 8.51 10.48 -0.01
C TRP A 233 7.06 10.94 0.08
N HIS A 234 6.15 9.99 0.00
CA HIS A 234 4.73 10.24 0.12
C HIS A 234 4.04 9.03 0.74
N TYR A 235 2.99 9.28 1.52
CA TYR A 235 1.97 8.27 1.76
C TYR A 235 0.59 8.87 1.61
N GLU A 236 -0.38 8.04 1.23
CA GLU A 236 -1.77 8.44 1.20
C GLU A 236 -2.70 7.40 1.80
N LEU A 237 -3.82 7.90 2.33
CA LEU A 237 -5.02 7.12 2.58
C LEU A 237 -6.10 7.57 1.60
N THR A 238 -6.78 6.62 0.99
CA THR A 238 -7.89 6.85 0.04
C THR A 238 -8.88 5.70 0.15
N ASP A 239 -10.01 5.79 -0.54
CA ASP A 239 -10.92 4.67 -0.70
C ASP A 239 -10.82 4.02 -2.09
N ILE A 240 -11.23 2.75 -2.14
CA ILE A 240 -11.25 1.93 -3.36
C ILE A 240 -12.50 1.04 -3.40
N GLY A 241 -12.73 0.39 -4.55
CA GLY A 241 -13.88 -0.47 -4.80
C GLY A 241 -15.16 0.34 -4.86
N ARG A 242 -16.11 0.00 -4.00
CA ARG A 242 -17.39 0.72 -3.87
C ARG A 242 -17.31 1.88 -2.87
N GLY A 243 -16.10 2.30 -2.50
CA GLY A 243 -15.87 3.28 -1.43
C GLY A 243 -16.03 2.71 -0.03
N ASN A 244 -15.89 1.38 0.12
CA ASN A 244 -15.98 0.64 1.37
C ASN A 244 -14.62 0.15 1.90
N LEU A 245 -13.59 0.18 1.07
CA LEU A 245 -12.25 -0.28 1.45
C LEU A 245 -11.35 0.95 1.62
N LEU A 246 -10.74 1.06 2.79
CA LEU A 246 -9.69 2.04 3.08
C LEU A 246 -8.36 1.49 2.55
N ALA A 247 -7.78 2.18 1.59
CA ALA A 247 -6.48 1.86 1.01
C ALA A 247 -5.39 2.76 1.57
N ILE A 248 -4.18 2.21 1.68
CA ILE A 248 -2.97 2.93 2.05
C ILE A 248 -1.85 2.61 1.05
N ASP A 249 -1.13 3.63 0.62
CA ASP A 249 -0.01 3.49 -0.29
C ASP A 249 1.19 4.32 0.18
N PHE A 250 2.38 3.72 0.08
CA PHE A 250 3.65 4.37 0.39
C PHE A 250 4.50 4.50 -0.87
N LEU A 251 5.08 5.67 -1.07
CA LEU A 251 6.07 5.95 -2.09
C LEU A 251 7.36 6.41 -1.41
N ASP A 252 8.45 5.80 -1.84
CA ASP A 252 9.78 6.30 -1.58
C ASP A 252 10.62 6.23 -2.86
N GLN A 253 11.40 7.29 -3.12
CA GLN A 253 12.28 7.35 -4.28
C GLN A 253 13.68 6.76 -4.01
N LYS A 254 13.82 5.85 -3.04
CA LYS A 254 15.14 5.37 -2.64
C LYS A 254 15.53 4.17 -3.51
N ASN A 255 16.27 4.47 -4.58
CA ASN A 255 16.89 3.48 -5.46
C ASN A 255 15.92 2.72 -6.37
N LEU A 256 15.41 3.39 -7.40
CA LEU A 256 15.07 2.71 -8.66
C LEU A 256 16.39 2.15 -9.24
N THR A 257 16.83 0.99 -8.79
CA THR A 257 17.96 0.28 -9.38
C THR A 257 17.48 -0.46 -10.62
N THR A 258 17.80 0.09 -11.79
CA THR A 258 17.59 -0.56 -13.07
C THR A 258 18.64 -1.67 -13.26
N THR A 259 18.27 -2.92 -13.06
CA THR A 259 19.08 -4.05 -13.54
C THR A 259 18.51 -4.52 -14.87
N GLY A 260 18.92 -3.88 -15.97
CA GLY A 260 18.45 -4.20 -17.34
C GLY A 260 17.46 -3.17 -17.89
N GLY A 261 17.69 -2.72 -19.13
CA GLY A 261 16.95 -1.62 -19.79
C GLY A 261 17.15 -0.26 -19.12
N ARG A 262 16.96 0.85 -19.84
CA ARG A 262 16.76 2.16 -19.18
C ARG A 262 15.30 2.24 -18.74
N ILE A 263 15.10 2.57 -17.47
CA ILE A 263 13.83 3.06 -16.90
C ILE A 263 13.99 4.57 -16.81
#